data_AF-A0A914G9I6-F1
#
_entry.id   AF-A0A914G9I6-F1
#
_cell.length_a   1.000
_cell.length_b   1.000
_cell.length_c   1.000
_cell.angle_alpha   90.00
_cell.angle_beta   90.00
_cell.angle_gamma   90.00
#
_symmetry.space_group_name_H-M   'P 1'
#
loop_
_entity.id
_entity.type
_entity.pdbx_description
1 polymer ?
#
loop_
_entity_poly.entity_id
_entity_poly.type
_entity_poly.pdbx_seq_one_letter_code
_entity_poly.pdbx_strand_id
1 'polypeptide(L)'
;MEICKRKYTTAFENLTNVYYPNSKLPLVVSNHRKPLIVGIGGGIKSGKTTFWRDICKKLDAKCVASLSLNLFHKEYLSQKEVADNGKIQYDYDFPTSFDFDLLYENLLRLKNGKSVTFPKYIRSGAEVVIVEGMLVLCNQKIRDLMDYKVNIIFC
;
A
#
# COMPACT_ATOMS: atom_id res chain seq x y z
N MET A 1 8.20 28.54 6.33
CA MET A 1 7.53 27.23 6.52
C MET A 1 7.96 26.24 5.43
N GLU A 2 9.27 26.09 5.19
CA GLU A 2 9.82 25.49 3.96
C GLU A 2 10.82 24.34 4.20
N ILE A 3 11.11 24.03 5.47
CA ILE A 3 12.15 23.05 5.84
C ILE A 3 11.63 21.60 5.79
N CYS A 4 10.31 21.39 5.83
CA CYS A 4 9.72 20.05 5.94
C CYS A 4 9.72 19.28 4.60
N LYS A 5 9.54 19.93 3.44
CA LYS A 5 9.44 19.23 2.13
C LYS A 5 10.74 18.54 1.69
N ARG A 6 11.91 19.11 2.01
CA ARG A 6 13.21 18.62 1.51
C ARG A 6 13.68 17.33 2.18
N LYS A 7 13.42 17.13 3.49
CA LYS A 7 13.95 15.97 4.22
C LYS A 7 13.32 14.64 3.76
N TYR A 8 12.01 14.60 3.58
CA TYR A 8 11.30 13.35 3.28
C TYR A 8 11.50 12.88 1.83
N THR A 9 11.58 13.84 0.90
CA THR A 9 11.85 13.59 -0.53
C THR A 9 13.18 12.86 -0.69
N THR A 10 14.27 13.51 -0.30
CA THR A 10 15.63 12.99 -0.52
C THR A 10 15.88 11.65 0.18
N ALA A 11 15.29 11.43 1.35
CA ALA A 11 15.48 10.18 2.08
C ALA A 11 14.73 9.00 1.44
N PHE A 12 13.54 9.18 0.84
CA PHE A 12 12.86 8.09 0.12
C PHE A 12 13.63 7.72 -1.16
N GLU A 13 14.13 8.71 -1.91
CA GLU A 13 14.95 8.54 -3.13
C GLU A 13 16.25 7.78 -2.86
N ASN A 14 16.96 8.19 -1.81
CA ASN A 14 18.21 7.55 -1.41
C ASN A 14 17.98 6.10 -0.95
N LEU A 15 16.84 5.81 -0.31
CA LEU A 15 16.52 4.47 0.15
C LEU A 15 16.04 3.55 -0.96
N THR A 16 15.29 4.06 -1.92
CA THR A 16 14.95 3.31 -3.13
C THR A 16 16.21 2.98 -3.93
N ASN A 17 17.19 3.89 -4.04
CA ASN A 17 18.46 3.61 -4.71
C ASN A 17 19.34 2.60 -3.96
N VAL A 18 19.29 2.56 -2.63
CA VAL A 18 20.06 1.59 -1.82
C VAL A 18 19.50 0.17 -1.94
N TYR A 19 18.18 -0.01 -2.00
CA TYR A 19 17.56 -1.35 -2.11
C TYR A 19 17.23 -1.75 -3.57
N TYR A 20 17.02 -0.79 -4.48
CA TYR A 20 16.65 -0.98 -5.90
C TYR A 20 17.25 0.12 -6.82
N PRO A 21 18.55 0.02 -7.17
CA PRO A 21 19.31 1.08 -7.84
C PRO A 21 18.82 1.46 -9.26
N ASN A 22 17.87 0.72 -9.85
CA ASN A 22 17.33 0.96 -11.19
C ASN A 22 15.86 1.38 -11.20
N SER A 23 15.21 1.52 -10.04
CA SER A 23 13.82 1.96 -9.95
C SER A 23 13.72 3.49 -9.94
N LYS A 24 13.46 4.11 -11.10
CA LYS A 24 13.17 5.54 -11.19
C LYS A 24 11.77 5.83 -10.62
N LEU A 25 11.69 6.20 -9.35
CA LEU A 25 10.48 6.80 -8.76
C LEU A 25 10.60 8.32 -8.86
N PRO A 26 9.71 9.02 -9.58
CA PRO A 26 9.77 10.47 -9.70
C PRO A 26 9.26 11.10 -8.40
N LEU A 27 10.15 11.67 -7.58
CA LEU A 27 9.76 12.29 -6.32
C LEU A 27 9.21 13.70 -6.49
N VAL A 28 7.95 13.84 -6.13
CA VAL A 28 7.31 15.13 -5.84
C VAL A 28 6.63 15.01 -4.48
N VAL A 29 7.28 15.53 -3.43
CA VAL A 29 6.62 15.65 -2.10
C VAL A 29 6.01 17.04 -2.01
N SER A 30 4.75 17.15 -2.44
CA SER A 30 3.96 18.37 -2.24
C SER A 30 3.49 18.46 -0.78
N ASN A 31 3.42 19.69 -0.25
CA ASN A 31 2.75 20.00 1.02
C ASN A 31 1.30 19.56 0.88
N HIS A 32 0.89 18.47 1.53
CA HIS A 32 -0.48 18.02 1.41
C HIS A 32 -1.23 18.11 2.74
N ARG A 33 -2.40 18.75 2.68
CA ARG A 33 -3.51 18.54 3.63
C ARG A 33 -4.09 17.11 3.56
N LYS A 34 -3.45 16.20 2.82
CA LYS A 34 -3.90 14.86 2.46
C LYS A 34 -2.73 13.88 2.64
N PRO A 35 -2.97 12.62 3.03
CA PRO A 35 -1.90 11.63 3.20
C PRO A 35 -1.18 11.35 1.88
N LEU A 36 0.10 10.98 1.98
CA LEU A 36 0.85 10.37 0.89
C LEU A 36 0.48 8.89 0.75
N ILE A 37 0.04 8.45 -0.42
CA ILE A 37 -0.34 7.06 -0.69
C ILE A 37 0.78 6.35 -1.47
N VAL A 38 1.37 5.32 -0.87
CA VAL A 38 2.47 4.53 -1.47
C VAL A 38 2.00 3.10 -1.71
N GLY A 39 1.98 2.68 -2.98
CA GLY A 39 1.72 1.30 -3.38
C GLY A 39 2.99 0.47 -3.44
N ILE A 40 2.98 -0.73 -2.87
CA ILE A 40 4.12 -1.65 -2.82
C ILE A 40 3.71 -3.04 -3.32
N GLY A 41 4.00 -3.29 -4.59
CA GLY A 41 3.85 -4.58 -5.25
C GLY A 41 5.03 -5.53 -4.98
N GLY A 42 4.81 -6.83 -5.16
CA GLY A 42 5.87 -7.84 -5.09
C GLY A 42 5.40 -9.17 -4.50
N GLY A 43 6.10 -10.26 -4.82
CA GLY A 43 5.73 -11.63 -4.41
C GLY A 43 5.64 -11.84 -2.90
N ILE A 44 5.04 -12.96 -2.48
CA ILE A 44 5.03 -13.36 -1.07
C ILE A 44 6.47 -13.51 -0.57
N LYS A 45 6.73 -13.14 0.69
CA LYS A 45 8.09 -13.15 1.32
C LYS A 45 9.16 -12.29 0.63
N SER A 46 8.80 -11.44 -0.32
CA SER A 46 9.75 -10.53 -0.99
C SER A 46 10.21 -9.34 -0.13
N GLY A 47 9.99 -9.36 1.19
CA GLY A 47 10.44 -8.28 2.07
C GLY A 47 9.68 -6.95 2.02
N LYS A 48 8.52 -6.85 1.32
CA LYS A 48 7.70 -5.61 1.24
C LYS A 48 7.49 -4.94 2.59
N THR A 49 7.07 -5.72 3.58
CA THR A 49 6.76 -5.22 4.92
C THR A 49 7.99 -4.66 5.63
N THR A 50 9.13 -5.34 5.50
CA THR A 50 10.40 -4.86 6.06
C THR A 50 10.83 -3.58 5.36
N PHE A 51 10.80 -3.56 4.02
CA PHE A 51 11.18 -2.43 3.20
C PHE A 51 10.47 -1.13 3.60
N TRP A 52 9.13 -1.13 3.65
CA TRP A 52 8.41 0.10 3.96
C TRP A 52 8.53 0.52 5.41
N ARG A 53 8.66 -0.44 6.35
CA ARG A 53 8.89 -0.13 7.77
C ARG A 53 10.24 0.54 7.96
N ASP A 54 11.29 0.03 7.32
CA ASP A 54 12.63 0.62 7.37
C ASP A 54 12.64 2.02 6.78
N ILE A 55 11.92 2.24 5.68
CA ILE A 55 11.78 3.56 5.10
C ILE A 55 11.04 4.51 6.04
N CYS A 56 9.88 4.12 6.58
CA CYS A 56 9.11 4.96 7.50
C CYS A 56 9.92 5.33 8.75
N LYS A 57 10.72 4.39 9.27
CA LYS A 57 11.62 4.62 10.40
C LYS A 57 12.72 5.63 10.07
N LYS A 58 13.36 5.50 8.90
CA LYS A 58 14.42 6.42 8.46
C LYS A 58 13.90 7.82 8.12
N LEU A 59 12.64 7.90 7.70
CA LEU A 59 11.95 9.15 7.44
C LEU A 59 11.45 9.86 8.69
N ASP A 60 11.46 9.22 9.87
CA ASP A 60 10.80 9.74 11.07
C ASP A 60 9.31 10.07 10.81
N ALA A 61 8.63 9.20 10.04
CA ALA A 61 7.21 9.33 9.77
C ALA A 61 6.42 9.03 11.06
N LYS A 62 5.59 9.98 11.52
CA LYS A 62 4.95 9.90 12.83
C LYS A 62 3.63 9.16 12.81
N CYS A 63 2.91 9.22 11.70
CA CYS A 63 1.64 8.53 11.55
C CYS A 63 1.59 7.77 10.23
N VAL A 64 1.75 6.45 10.31
CA VAL A 64 1.72 5.55 9.15
C VAL A 64 0.54 4.60 9.27
N ALA A 65 -0.33 4.61 8.26
CA ALA A 65 -1.34 3.60 8.06
C ALA A 65 -0.84 2.54 7.07
N SER A 66 -1.15 1.27 7.30
CA SER A 66 -0.84 0.19 6.36
C SER A 66 -2.07 -0.65 6.04
N LEU A 67 -2.27 -0.88 4.74
CA LEU A 67 -3.32 -1.69 4.15
C LEU A 67 -2.68 -2.83 3.37
N SER A 68 -2.95 -4.05 3.79
CA SER A 68 -2.57 -5.24 3.04
C SER A 68 -3.69 -5.63 2.09
N LEU A 69 -3.39 -5.89 0.82
CA LEU A 69 -4.36 -6.37 -0.16
C LEU A 69 -5.02 -7.68 0.29
N ASN A 70 -4.32 -8.49 1.09
CA ASN A 70 -4.84 -9.74 1.63
C ASN A 70 -6.10 -9.53 2.50
N LEU A 71 -6.24 -8.36 3.14
CA LEU A 71 -7.45 -8.03 3.91
C LEU A 71 -8.67 -7.82 3.01
N PHE A 72 -8.46 -7.58 1.71
CA PHE A 72 -9.50 -7.37 0.71
C PHE A 72 -9.76 -8.62 -0.12
N HIS A 73 -9.21 -9.77 0.28
CA HIS A 73 -9.54 -11.04 -0.35
C HIS A 73 -11.00 -11.38 -0.07
N LYS A 74 -11.78 -11.72 -1.10
CA LYS A 74 -13.23 -11.93 -0.99
C LYS A 74 -13.59 -13.01 0.02
N GLU A 75 -12.78 -14.06 0.14
CA GLU A 75 -12.98 -15.10 1.16
C GLU A 75 -12.87 -14.52 2.57
N TYR A 76 -11.81 -13.74 2.84
CA TYR A 76 -11.60 -13.08 4.14
C TYR A 76 -12.75 -12.12 4.48
N LEU A 77 -13.25 -11.38 3.48
CA LEU A 77 -14.37 -10.46 3.65
C LEU A 77 -15.70 -11.18 3.92
N SER A 78 -15.90 -12.36 3.32
CA SER A 78 -17.16 -13.11 3.39
C SER A 78 -17.36 -13.89 4.71
N GLN A 79 -16.31 -14.05 5.52
CA GLN A 79 -16.28 -14.90 6.72
C GLN A 79 -16.80 -16.34 6.48
N LYS A 80 -16.87 -16.80 5.23
CA LYS A 80 -17.28 -18.17 4.94
C LYS A 80 -16.15 -19.10 5.33
N GLU A 81 -16.43 -20.01 6.27
CA GLU A 81 -15.65 -21.23 6.42
C GLU A 81 -15.66 -21.94 5.06
N VAL A 82 -14.49 -22.21 4.52
CA VAL A 82 -14.35 -23.05 3.34
C VAL A 82 -14.82 -24.43 3.76
N ALA A 83 -16.07 -24.77 3.43
CA ALA A 83 -16.52 -26.15 3.49
C ALA A 83 -15.61 -26.92 2.52
N ASP A 84 -14.79 -27.81 3.08
CA ASP A 84 -13.77 -28.62 2.42
C ASP A 84 -14.40 -29.68 1.50
N ASN A 85 -15.21 -29.24 0.54
CA ASN A 85 -15.94 -30.09 -0.40
C ASN A 85 -15.10 -30.40 -1.66
N GLY A 86 -13.77 -30.24 -1.58
CA GLY A 86 -12.79 -30.79 -2.53
C GLY A 86 -12.91 -30.36 -4.00
N LYS A 87 -13.68 -29.32 -4.34
CA LYS A 87 -13.97 -28.96 -5.75
C LYS A 87 -14.07 -27.48 -6.08
N ILE A 88 -13.32 -26.61 -5.39
CA ILE A 88 -13.12 -25.27 -5.95
C ILE A 88 -11.63 -24.94 -5.94
N GLN A 89 -11.00 -25.14 -7.10
CA GLN A 89 -9.75 -24.47 -7.46
C GLN A 89 -10.09 -22.99 -7.62
N TYR A 90 -10.29 -22.28 -6.51
CA TYR A 90 -10.17 -20.82 -6.56
C TYR A 90 -8.70 -20.53 -6.71
N ASP A 91 -8.40 -19.90 -7.83
CA ASP A 91 -7.07 -19.43 -8.15
C ASP A 91 -6.81 -18.22 -7.22
N TYR A 92 -6.27 -18.52 -6.03
CA TYR A 92 -6.08 -17.60 -4.89
C TYR A 92 -5.37 -16.29 -5.29
N ASP A 93 -4.57 -16.36 -6.34
CA ASP A 93 -3.70 -15.29 -6.81
C ASP A 93 -4.19 -14.64 -8.13
N PHE A 94 -5.51 -14.54 -8.32
CA PHE A 94 -6.09 -13.80 -9.43
C PHE A 94 -6.66 -12.43 -9.01
N PRO A 95 -6.59 -11.40 -9.88
CA PRO A 95 -7.17 -10.10 -9.57
C PRO A 95 -8.66 -10.16 -9.18
N THR A 96 -9.41 -11.11 -9.74
CA THR A 96 -10.85 -11.28 -9.45
C THR A 96 -11.14 -11.78 -8.03
N SER A 97 -10.14 -12.32 -7.32
CA SER A 97 -10.26 -12.84 -5.95
C SER A 97 -10.25 -11.73 -4.90
N PHE A 98 -9.93 -10.49 -5.29
CA PHE A 98 -9.87 -9.33 -4.41
C PHE A 98 -11.02 -8.35 -4.68
N ASP A 99 -11.48 -7.69 -3.62
CA ASP A 99 -12.44 -6.58 -3.70
C ASP A 99 -11.69 -5.24 -3.86
N PHE A 100 -11.33 -4.95 -5.11
CA PHE A 100 -10.65 -3.71 -5.46
C PHE A 100 -11.54 -2.47 -5.33
N ASP A 101 -12.86 -2.62 -5.42
CA ASP A 101 -13.77 -1.48 -5.24
C ASP A 101 -13.83 -1.07 -3.76
N LEU A 102 -13.90 -2.03 -2.83
CA LEU A 102 -13.77 -1.76 -1.39
C LEU A 102 -12.40 -1.16 -1.04
N LEU A 103 -11.32 -1.66 -1.63
CA LEU A 103 -9.99 -1.06 -1.46
C LEU A 103 -9.97 0.39 -1.94
N TYR A 104 -10.53 0.66 -3.12
CA TYR A 104 -10.62 1.99 -3.71
C TYR A 104 -11.37 2.96 -2.78
N GLU A 105 -12.53 2.56 -2.28
CA GLU A 105 -13.33 3.37 -1.34
C GLU A 105 -12.55 3.68 -0.06
N ASN A 106 -11.87 2.68 0.51
CA ASN A 106 -11.06 2.86 1.70
C ASN A 106 -9.90 3.84 1.48
N LEU A 107 -9.19 3.72 0.35
CA LEU A 107 -8.13 4.67 0.00
C LEU A 107 -8.67 6.08 -0.22
N LEU A 108 -9.82 6.23 -0.86
CA LEU A 108 -10.46 7.53 -1.05
C LEU A 108 -10.90 8.16 0.28
N ARG A 109 -11.41 7.36 1.22
CA ARG A 109 -11.74 7.83 2.58
C ARG A 109 -10.51 8.35 3.30
N LEU A 110 -9.43 7.57 3.32
CA LEU A 110 -8.17 7.96 3.96
C LEU A 110 -7.58 9.22 3.31
N LYS A 111 -7.58 9.29 1.97
CA LYS A 111 -7.15 10.47 1.19
C LYS A 111 -7.91 11.74 1.56
N ASN A 112 -9.16 11.60 1.98
CA ASN A 112 -10.02 12.70 2.42
C ASN A 112 -10.04 12.90 3.95
N GLY A 113 -9.09 12.29 4.67
CA GLY A 113 -8.97 12.44 6.13
C GLY A 113 -10.09 11.76 6.92
N LYS A 114 -10.76 10.75 6.35
CA LYS A 114 -11.81 9.97 7.03
C LYS A 114 -11.27 8.61 7.47
N SER A 115 -11.67 8.17 8.66
CA SER A 115 -11.34 6.83 9.15
C SER A 115 -12.04 5.73 8.33
N VAL A 116 -11.39 4.57 8.31
CA VAL A 116 -11.90 3.31 7.76
C VAL A 116 -12.15 2.35 8.92
N THR A 117 -13.22 1.57 8.88
CA THR A 117 -13.59 0.62 9.95
C THR A 117 -13.51 -0.84 9.50
N PHE A 118 -13.65 -1.11 8.20
CA PHE A 118 -13.71 -2.45 7.62
C PHE A 118 -12.83 -2.51 6.36
N PRO A 119 -12.10 -3.61 6.09
CA PRO A 119 -11.98 -4.84 6.89
C PRO A 119 -11.14 -4.67 8.17
N LYS A 120 -10.47 -3.53 8.33
CA LYS A 120 -9.64 -3.20 9.50
C LYS A 120 -9.84 -1.74 9.87
N TYR A 121 -9.89 -1.45 11.18
CA TYR A 121 -9.94 -0.07 11.65
C TYR A 121 -8.62 0.66 11.37
N ILE A 122 -8.72 1.80 10.67
CA ILE A 122 -7.63 2.71 10.37
C ILE A 122 -8.11 4.12 10.69
N ARG A 123 -7.43 4.76 11.65
CA ARG A 123 -7.73 6.12 12.07
C ARG A 123 -7.32 7.13 10.99
N SER A 124 -8.13 8.16 10.80
CA SER A 124 -7.79 9.33 9.98
C SER A 124 -6.54 10.07 10.49
N GLY A 125 -5.89 10.81 9.59
CA GLY A 125 -4.76 11.68 9.95
C GLY A 125 -3.38 11.03 9.76
N ALA A 126 -3.31 9.89 9.07
CA ALA A 126 -2.04 9.34 8.62
C ALA A 126 -1.30 10.36 7.72
N GLU A 127 0.00 10.48 7.91
CA GLU A 127 0.90 11.24 7.02
C GLU A 127 1.20 10.39 5.78
N VAL A 128 1.35 9.08 5.99
CA VAL A 128 1.65 8.10 4.95
C VAL A 128 0.68 6.93 5.05
N VAL A 129 0.09 6.55 3.92
CA VAL A 129 -0.74 5.37 3.74
C VAL A 129 0.01 4.41 2.84
N ILE A 130 0.45 3.28 3.40
CA ILE A 130 1.07 2.20 2.65
C ILE A 130 -0.01 1.22 2.20
N VAL A 131 -0.01 0.87 0.92
CA VAL A 131 -0.87 -0.17 0.34
C VAL A 131 0.04 -1.23 -0.25
N GLU A 132 0.04 -2.43 0.32
CA GLU A 132 0.98 -3.49 -0.07
C GLU A 132 0.25 -4.78 -0.48
N GLY A 133 0.85 -5.53 -1.39
CA GLY A 133 0.34 -6.85 -1.79
C GLY A 133 0.88 -7.28 -3.14
N MET A 134 0.80 -8.58 -3.44
CA MET A 134 1.36 -9.12 -4.69
C MET A 134 0.75 -8.49 -5.94
N LEU A 135 -0.57 -8.32 -5.94
CA LEU A 135 -1.34 -7.77 -7.06
C LEU A 135 -1.80 -6.33 -6.83
N VAL A 136 -1.26 -5.62 -5.82
CA VAL A 136 -1.77 -4.28 -5.46
C VAL A 136 -1.61 -3.26 -6.60
N LEU A 137 -0.63 -3.50 -7.47
CA LEU A 137 -0.34 -2.67 -8.63
C LEU A 137 -1.04 -3.18 -9.91
N CYS A 138 -1.90 -4.20 -9.88
CA CYS A 138 -2.56 -4.72 -11.09
C CYS A 138 -3.80 -3.91 -11.51
N ASN A 139 -4.49 -3.27 -10.56
CA ASN A 139 -5.71 -2.49 -10.83
C ASN A 139 -5.40 -1.00 -11.10
N GLN A 140 -5.84 -0.48 -12.25
CA GLN A 140 -5.57 0.92 -12.67
C GLN A 140 -6.21 1.94 -11.71
N LYS A 141 -7.47 1.75 -11.31
CA LYS A 141 -8.16 2.69 -10.40
C LYS A 141 -7.41 2.86 -9.08
N ILE A 142 -6.86 1.77 -8.56
CA ILE A 142 -6.02 1.80 -7.35
C ILE A 142 -4.71 2.55 -7.60
N ARG A 143 -4.02 2.26 -8.71
CA ARG A 143 -2.80 2.97 -9.10
C ARG A 143 -3.01 4.47 -9.26
N ASP A 144 -4.17 4.90 -9.71
CA ASP A 144 -4.47 6.33 -9.91
C ASP A 144 -4.65 7.09 -8.59
N LEU A 145 -4.92 6.39 -7.49
CA LEU A 145 -4.96 6.99 -6.15
C LEU A 145 -3.57 7.13 -5.51
N MET A 146 -2.60 6.34 -5.96
CA MET A 146 -1.23 6.27 -5.40
C MET A 146 -0.35 7.39 -5.93
N ASP A 147 0.39 8.02 -5.02
CA ASP A 147 1.43 8.99 -5.35
C ASP A 147 2.72 8.29 -5.79
N TYR A 148 3.04 7.14 -5.18
CA TYR A 148 4.23 6.33 -5.49
C TYR A 148 3.89 4.85 -5.67
N LYS A 149 4.60 4.17 -6.58
CA LYS A 149 4.37 2.76 -6.94
C LYS A 149 5.70 2.01 -6.99
N VAL A 150 5.99 1.25 -5.95
CA VAL A 150 7.20 0.44 -5.83
C VAL A 150 6.85 -1.00 -6.20
N ASN A 151 7.54 -1.60 -7.15
CA ASN A 151 7.45 -3.04 -7.39
C ASN A 151 8.73 -3.71 -6.90
N ILE A 152 8.60 -4.57 -5.89
CA ILE A 152 9.70 -5.35 -5.34
C ILE A 152 9.86 -6.62 -6.17
N ILE A 153 10.92 -6.65 -6.97
CA ILE A 153 11.36 -7.81 -7.73
C ILE A 153 12.57 -8.39 -6.97
N PHE A 154 12.39 -9.51 -6.29
CA PHE A 154 13.52 -10.31 -5.80
C PHE A 154 13.69 -11.49 -6.75
N CYS A 155 14.87 -11.57 -7.37
CA CYS A 155 15.37 -12.72 -8.11
C CYS A 155 16.02 -13.72 -7.13
#